data_AF-A0A7X2SVY0-F1
#
_entry.id   AF-A0A7X2SVY0-F1
#
_cell.length_a   1.000
_cell.length_b   1.000
_cell.length_c   1.000
_cell.angle_alpha   90.00
_cell.angle_beta   90.00
_cell.angle_gamma   90.00
#
_symmetry.space_group_name_H-M   'P 1'
#
loop_
_entity.id
_entity.type
_entity.pdbx_description
1 polymer ?
#
loop_
_entity_poly.entity_id
_entity_poly.type
_entity_poly.pdbx_seq_one_letter_code
_entity_poly.pdbx_strand_id
1 'polypeptide(L)'
;MQAKVGDIYSVFSPQLQQYVACQVTHLQQPANARGKVLAAILQLDWAGDHLPDRAEASRMQPLRCSYYFVKDSFDHGYVSANVPPGHVLIANLPPLADQEVNAYKFGWDVGDSLVRQRNWEKIDPASRARFKAASGAPNVVVGGQTLRQDTTRINDHLLQTLTDLSELDRLPCLMTIETRHGTPELMAYIQQHDFINELHWQSAVVSEIDVGETRLSRFILHPEGVSCVRLNPDLSLLSLTATPSSGFQVEADQEGRNLCLQCSQALPVLQGIDRLRALSLTGVKEIDLASVVERFTCLTELRIWGNPGVASNMHRIAALPQLQMLTFFDLFGFSAADFPSPEALPNLSCLWMTSVPLDVISSVRTAYKKATTQGLDLSLSKARKPEWLAENLHNPFRDWDGREHISATYAKKAALAYKNLRAATNNIDSSMDRS
;
A
#
# COMPACT_ATOMS: atom_id res chain seq x y z
N MET A 1 15.99 -19.68 1.24
CA MET A 1 17.32 -19.88 0.63
C MET A 1 18.02 -18.53 0.57
N GLN A 2 19.33 -18.43 0.78
CA GLN A 2 20.05 -17.17 0.58
C GLN A 2 20.50 -17.05 -0.87
N ALA A 3 20.33 -15.86 -1.43
CA ALA A 3 20.71 -15.55 -2.79
C ALA A 3 22.24 -15.43 -2.94
N LYS A 4 22.78 -15.73 -4.12
CA LYS A 4 24.19 -15.56 -4.46
C LYS A 4 24.37 -14.48 -5.52
N VAL A 5 25.53 -13.84 -5.52
CA VAL A 5 25.91 -12.91 -6.60
C VAL A 5 25.83 -13.63 -7.94
N GLY A 6 25.18 -12.99 -8.91
CA GLY A 6 24.94 -13.48 -10.25
C GLY A 6 23.66 -14.29 -10.42
N ASP A 7 22.97 -14.68 -9.33
CA ASP A 7 21.70 -15.40 -9.44
C ASP A 7 20.65 -14.54 -10.13
N ILE A 8 20.00 -15.11 -11.14
CA ILE A 8 18.84 -14.56 -11.83
C ILE A 8 17.62 -15.33 -11.37
N TYR A 9 16.68 -14.61 -10.77
CA TYR A 9 15.39 -15.16 -10.37
C TYR A 9 14.29 -14.63 -11.26
N SER A 10 13.30 -15.49 -11.52
CA SER A 10 12.04 -15.09 -12.12
C SER A 10 10.89 -15.33 -11.16
N VAL A 11 9.92 -14.42 -11.17
CA VAL A 11 8.71 -14.47 -10.33
C VAL A 11 7.52 -14.02 -11.16
N PHE A 12 6.36 -14.61 -10.91
CA PHE A 12 5.12 -14.19 -11.57
C PHE A 12 4.65 -12.86 -11.00
N SER A 13 4.45 -11.86 -11.86
CA SER A 13 3.85 -10.56 -11.50
C SER A 13 2.33 -10.63 -11.73
N PRO A 14 1.50 -10.56 -10.67
CA PRO A 14 0.05 -10.55 -10.83
C PRO A 14 -0.43 -9.33 -11.61
N GLN A 15 0.23 -8.18 -11.47
CA GLN A 15 -0.18 -6.97 -12.18
C GLN A 15 0.04 -7.08 -13.69
N LEU A 16 1.16 -7.69 -14.12
CA LEU A 16 1.44 -7.89 -15.54
C LEU A 16 0.79 -9.17 -16.11
N GLN A 17 0.37 -10.10 -15.24
CA GLN A 17 0.00 -11.47 -15.62
C GLN A 17 1.12 -12.20 -16.38
N GLN A 18 2.37 -11.86 -16.07
CA GLN A 18 3.57 -12.39 -16.72
C GLN A 18 4.64 -12.66 -15.69
N TYR A 19 5.55 -13.57 -16.00
CA TYR A 19 6.82 -13.70 -15.29
C TYR A 19 7.67 -12.46 -15.57
N VAL A 20 8.37 -11.99 -14.55
CA VAL A 20 9.39 -10.93 -14.61
C VAL A 20 10.69 -11.46 -14.03
N ALA A 21 11.80 -10.75 -14.25
CA ALA A 21 13.11 -11.20 -13.82
C ALA A 21 13.89 -10.14 -13.04
N CYS A 22 14.76 -10.60 -12.14
CA CYS A 22 15.72 -9.78 -11.42
C CYS A 22 17.04 -10.54 -11.29
N GLN A 23 18.13 -9.79 -11.06
CA GLN A 23 19.45 -10.33 -10.80
C GLN A 23 19.99 -9.83 -9.46
N VAL A 24 20.66 -10.72 -8.74
CA VAL A 24 21.46 -10.37 -7.56
C VAL A 24 22.83 -9.91 -8.03
N THR A 25 23.15 -8.63 -7.83
CA THR A 25 24.43 -8.06 -8.30
C THR A 25 25.50 -8.03 -7.21
N HIS A 26 25.10 -7.80 -5.96
CA HIS A 26 25.99 -7.65 -4.81
C HIS A 26 25.38 -8.25 -3.54
N LEU A 27 26.24 -8.66 -2.61
CA LEU A 27 25.85 -9.00 -1.23
C LEU A 27 26.54 -8.05 -0.27
N GLN A 28 25.77 -7.49 0.67
CA GLN A 28 26.29 -6.65 1.75
C GLN A 28 26.17 -7.40 3.07
N GLN A 29 27.30 -7.55 3.75
CA GLN A 29 27.35 -8.15 5.08
C GLN A 29 26.80 -7.19 6.13
N PRO A 30 26.13 -7.71 7.17
CA PRO A 30 25.57 -6.85 8.21
C PRO A 30 26.69 -6.16 9.01
N ALA A 31 26.48 -4.90 9.36
CA ALA A 31 27.42 -4.13 10.20
C ALA A 31 27.53 -4.67 11.63
N ASN A 32 26.60 -5.53 12.07
CA ASN A 32 26.61 -6.14 13.40
C ASN A 32 26.12 -7.59 13.34
N ALA A 33 26.46 -8.40 14.36
CA ALA A 33 26.15 -9.83 14.41
C ALA A 33 24.65 -10.18 14.44
N ARG A 34 23.76 -9.21 14.64
CA ARG A 34 22.29 -9.39 14.62
C ARG A 34 21.65 -8.92 13.31
N GLY A 35 22.43 -8.31 12.42
CA GLY A 35 21.94 -7.80 11.15
C GLY A 35 21.71 -8.93 10.14
N LYS A 36 20.87 -8.65 9.15
CA LYS A 36 20.62 -9.56 8.02
C LYS A 36 21.62 -9.26 6.91
N VAL A 37 22.07 -10.28 6.19
CA VAL A 37 22.76 -10.09 4.91
C VAL A 37 21.78 -9.46 3.95
N LEU A 38 22.23 -8.44 3.22
CA LEU A 38 21.44 -7.79 2.19
C LEU A 38 21.92 -8.22 0.80
N ALA A 39 20.99 -8.33 -0.14
CA ALA A 39 21.26 -8.56 -1.55
C ALA A 39 20.84 -7.31 -2.32
N ALA A 40 21.71 -6.83 -3.22
CA ALA A 40 21.35 -5.80 -4.18
C ALA A 40 20.60 -6.45 -5.35
N ILE A 41 19.34 -6.08 -5.52
CA ILE A 41 18.45 -6.63 -6.53
C ILE A 41 18.26 -5.63 -7.65
N LEU A 42 18.73 -6.01 -8.82
CA LEU A 42 18.56 -5.30 -10.08
C LEU A 42 17.38 -5.90 -10.83
N GLN A 43 16.33 -5.11 -11.08
CA GLN A 43 15.26 -5.57 -11.95
C GLN A 43 15.73 -5.59 -13.41
N LEU A 44 15.31 -6.60 -14.17
CA LEU A 44 15.66 -6.77 -15.58
C LEU A 44 14.51 -6.31 -16.49
N ASP A 45 14.83 -5.90 -17.70
CA ASP A 45 13.91 -5.39 -18.72
C ASP A 45 13.09 -6.49 -19.43
N TRP A 46 12.67 -7.51 -18.68
CA TRP A 46 12.09 -8.72 -19.22
C TRP A 46 10.73 -9.04 -18.58
N ALA A 47 9.77 -9.43 -19.43
CA ALA A 47 8.56 -10.12 -19.01
C ALA A 47 8.14 -11.16 -20.06
N GLY A 48 7.56 -12.27 -19.61
CA GLY A 48 7.08 -13.33 -20.50
C GLY A 48 6.02 -14.23 -19.88
N ASP A 49 5.27 -14.95 -20.71
CA ASP A 49 4.15 -15.78 -20.27
C ASP A 49 4.61 -17.11 -19.64
N HIS A 50 5.90 -17.44 -19.75
CA HIS A 50 6.53 -18.64 -19.24
C HIS A 50 7.82 -18.29 -18.50
N LEU A 51 8.32 -19.18 -17.65
CA LEU A 51 9.64 -19.01 -17.04
C LEU A 51 10.72 -18.93 -18.13
N PRO A 52 11.67 -18.00 -18.04
CA PRO A 52 12.70 -17.86 -19.06
C PRO A 52 13.68 -19.03 -18.99
N ASP A 53 14.23 -19.41 -20.15
CA ASP A 53 15.38 -20.32 -20.20
C ASP A 53 16.71 -19.56 -19.96
N ARG A 54 17.82 -20.32 -19.88
CA ARG A 54 19.15 -19.73 -19.67
C ARG A 54 19.60 -18.82 -20.84
N ALA A 55 19.18 -19.11 -22.06
CA ALA A 55 19.55 -18.32 -23.24
C ALA A 55 18.76 -17.00 -23.29
N GLU A 56 17.50 -16.99 -22.88
CA GLU A 56 16.71 -15.79 -22.65
C GLU A 56 17.32 -14.95 -21.52
N ALA A 57 17.66 -15.58 -20.37
CA ALA A 57 18.31 -14.90 -19.27
C ALA A 57 19.62 -14.20 -19.66
N SER A 58 20.41 -14.81 -20.57
CA SER A 58 21.65 -14.20 -21.07
C SER A 58 21.47 -12.98 -21.98
N ARG A 59 20.26 -12.75 -22.48
CA ARG A 59 19.93 -11.62 -23.37
C ARG A 59 19.27 -10.44 -22.63
N MET A 60 18.80 -10.67 -21.40
CA MET A 60 18.17 -9.64 -20.56
C MET A 60 19.15 -8.48 -20.30
N GLN A 61 18.61 -7.27 -20.18
CA GLN A 61 19.35 -6.08 -19.81
C GLN A 61 18.85 -5.53 -18.47
N PRO A 62 19.64 -4.68 -17.79
CA PRO A 62 19.15 -3.90 -16.65
C PRO A 62 17.90 -3.08 -17.03
N LEU A 63 16.84 -3.15 -16.22
CA LEU A 63 15.68 -2.28 -16.40
C LEU A 63 16.08 -0.82 -16.18
N ARG A 64 15.90 -0.01 -17.21
CA ARG A 64 16.14 1.44 -17.18
C ARG A 64 14.83 2.18 -16.94
N CYS A 65 14.77 2.95 -15.86
CA CYS A 65 13.60 3.69 -15.44
C CYS A 65 13.81 5.20 -15.62
N SER A 66 12.81 5.85 -16.21
CA SER A 66 12.80 7.30 -16.46
C SER A 66 11.41 7.90 -16.28
N TYR A 67 10.48 7.21 -15.62
CA TYR A 67 9.10 7.68 -15.45
C TYR A 67 9.00 8.90 -14.52
N TYR A 68 8.05 9.80 -14.81
CA TYR A 68 7.76 10.99 -13.99
C TYR A 68 9.02 11.79 -13.60
N PHE A 69 9.32 11.93 -12.31
CA PHE A 69 10.51 12.64 -11.82
C PHE A 69 11.76 11.77 -11.67
N VAL A 70 11.64 10.45 -11.91
CA VAL A 70 12.78 9.53 -11.82
C VAL A 70 13.79 9.91 -12.90
N LYS A 71 15.02 10.21 -12.45
CA LYS A 71 16.15 10.40 -13.35
C LYS A 71 16.49 9.06 -13.98
N ASP A 72 16.95 9.13 -15.21
CA ASP A 72 17.30 7.97 -16.01
C ASP A 72 18.33 7.08 -15.30
N SER A 73 17.86 5.97 -14.71
CA SER A 73 18.61 5.13 -13.77
C SER A 73 18.10 3.69 -13.77
N PHE A 74 18.87 2.76 -13.20
CA PHE A 74 18.43 1.38 -13.05
C PHE A 74 17.60 1.19 -11.79
N ASP A 75 16.59 0.31 -11.86
CA ASP A 75 15.85 -0.08 -10.67
C ASP A 75 16.65 -1.09 -9.82
N HIS A 76 17.48 -0.54 -8.93
CA HIS A 76 18.51 -1.28 -8.21
C HIS A 76 18.56 -0.90 -6.73
N GLY A 77 18.44 -1.86 -5.82
CA GLY A 77 18.48 -1.56 -4.38
C GLY A 77 18.62 -2.77 -3.47
N TYR A 78 19.06 -2.51 -2.24
CA TYR A 78 19.27 -3.52 -1.22
C TYR A 78 17.99 -3.99 -0.55
N VAL A 79 17.87 -5.31 -0.40
CA VAL A 79 16.79 -6.00 0.32
C VAL A 79 17.38 -7.14 1.15
N SER A 80 16.58 -7.81 1.98
CA SER A 80 17.00 -9.06 2.64
C SER A 80 17.48 -10.09 1.63
N ALA A 81 18.67 -10.68 1.82
CA ALA A 81 19.23 -11.70 0.92
C ALA A 81 18.48 -13.05 0.95
N ASN A 82 17.50 -13.21 1.84
CA ASN A 82 16.60 -14.35 1.81
C ASN A 82 15.65 -14.21 0.62
N VAL A 83 15.72 -15.16 -0.30
CA VAL A 83 14.84 -15.24 -1.47
C VAL A 83 13.42 -15.59 -1.03
N PRO A 84 12.40 -14.78 -1.36
CA PRO A 84 11.03 -15.07 -1.00
C PRO A 84 10.45 -16.27 -1.77
N PRO A 85 9.38 -16.89 -1.25
CA PRO A 85 8.62 -17.89 -2.00
C PRO A 85 8.16 -17.38 -3.38
N GLY A 86 8.01 -18.30 -4.33
CA GLY A 86 7.58 -17.99 -5.71
C GLY A 86 8.69 -17.53 -6.67
N HIS A 87 9.87 -17.17 -6.16
CA HIS A 87 11.03 -16.87 -6.99
C HIS A 87 11.73 -18.15 -7.44
N VAL A 88 11.81 -18.36 -8.76
CA VAL A 88 12.45 -19.52 -9.38
C VAL A 88 13.85 -19.11 -9.85
N LEU A 89 14.87 -19.83 -9.41
CA LEU A 89 16.24 -19.63 -9.89
C LEU A 89 16.34 -20.09 -11.35
N ILE A 90 16.74 -19.20 -12.25
CA ILE A 90 16.84 -19.45 -13.69
C ILE A 90 18.28 -19.79 -14.08
N ALA A 91 19.23 -18.96 -13.65
CA ALA A 91 20.64 -19.11 -13.97
C ALA A 91 21.50 -18.36 -12.94
N ASN A 92 22.80 -18.68 -12.91
CA ASN A 92 23.81 -17.83 -12.31
C ASN A 92 24.72 -17.30 -13.43
N LEU A 93 24.71 -15.99 -13.66
CA LEU A 93 25.44 -15.29 -14.72
C LEU A 93 26.20 -14.09 -14.12
N PRO A 94 27.28 -13.59 -14.75
CA PRO A 94 27.96 -12.39 -14.28
C PRO A 94 26.98 -11.22 -14.07
N PRO A 95 27.14 -10.43 -12.98
CA PRO A 95 26.31 -9.25 -12.74
C PRO A 95 26.29 -8.29 -13.94
N LEU A 96 25.10 -7.86 -14.36
CA LEU A 96 24.90 -6.92 -15.47
C LEU A 96 25.13 -5.46 -15.07
N ALA A 97 25.23 -5.18 -13.76
CA ALA A 97 25.58 -3.87 -13.23
C ALA A 97 26.61 -4.00 -12.10
N ASP A 98 27.67 -3.21 -12.21
CA ASP A 98 28.80 -3.09 -11.27
C ASP A 98 28.78 -1.78 -10.46
N GLN A 99 27.80 -0.92 -10.71
CA GLN A 99 27.65 0.36 -10.03
C GLN A 99 27.34 0.18 -8.54
N GLU A 100 27.89 1.07 -7.72
CA GLU A 100 27.61 1.12 -6.28
C GLU A 100 26.11 1.35 -6.02
N VAL A 101 25.56 0.56 -5.10
CA VAL A 101 24.13 0.57 -4.77
C VAL A 101 23.91 1.36 -3.50
N ASN A 102 23.22 2.50 -3.61
CA ASN A 102 22.99 3.40 -2.48
C ASN A 102 21.51 3.48 -2.06
N ALA A 103 20.64 2.66 -2.66
CA ALA A 103 19.21 2.60 -2.39
C ALA A 103 18.83 1.33 -1.65
N TYR A 104 17.80 1.41 -0.81
CA TYR A 104 17.18 0.29 -0.12
C TYR A 104 15.74 0.15 -0.61
N LYS A 105 15.26 -1.09 -0.79
CA LYS A 105 13.91 -1.39 -1.24
C LYS A 105 13.12 -2.15 -0.17
N PHE A 106 11.80 -2.09 -0.29
CA PHE A 106 10.91 -2.87 0.52
C PHE A 106 10.70 -4.27 -0.07
N GLY A 107 11.48 -5.26 0.38
CA GLY A 107 11.36 -6.65 -0.09
C GLY A 107 11.72 -6.84 -1.57
N TRP A 108 11.54 -8.06 -2.09
CA TRP A 108 11.81 -8.41 -3.49
C TRP A 108 10.62 -8.06 -4.39
N ASP A 109 10.22 -6.80 -4.39
CA ASP A 109 9.16 -6.31 -5.27
C ASP A 109 9.70 -6.18 -6.70
N VAL A 110 9.51 -7.23 -7.50
CA VAL A 110 9.95 -7.31 -8.90
C VAL A 110 8.72 -7.19 -9.79
N GLY A 111 8.72 -6.21 -10.68
CA GLY A 111 7.64 -5.99 -11.65
C GLY A 111 7.06 -4.58 -11.61
N ASP A 112 6.91 -4.02 -10.41
CA ASP A 112 6.32 -2.69 -10.18
C ASP A 112 6.98 -1.58 -11.01
N SER A 113 8.31 -1.52 -11.01
CA SER A 113 9.08 -0.54 -11.78
C SER A 113 8.90 -0.72 -13.29
N LEU A 114 8.77 -1.95 -13.77
CA LEU A 114 8.52 -2.26 -15.18
C LEU A 114 7.10 -1.82 -15.58
N VAL A 115 6.11 -2.05 -14.72
CA VAL A 115 4.73 -1.55 -14.96
C VAL A 115 4.72 -0.04 -15.05
N ARG A 116 5.34 0.67 -14.10
CA ARG A 116 5.43 2.14 -14.11
C ARG A 116 6.14 2.66 -15.34
N GLN A 117 7.23 2.02 -15.75
CA GLN A 117 7.97 2.40 -16.95
C GLN A 117 7.13 2.17 -18.22
N ARG A 118 6.47 1.02 -18.36
CA ARG A 118 5.57 0.75 -19.49
C ARG A 118 4.40 1.74 -19.53
N ASN A 119 3.80 2.06 -18.39
CA ASN A 119 2.71 3.03 -18.30
C ASN A 119 3.17 4.44 -18.68
N TRP A 120 4.37 4.83 -18.27
CA TRP A 120 5.00 6.07 -18.71
C TRP A 120 5.22 6.10 -20.22
N GLU A 121 5.68 4.99 -20.81
CA GLU A 121 5.93 4.89 -22.26
C GLU A 121 4.67 4.93 -23.12
N LYS A 122 3.49 4.61 -22.55
CA LYS A 122 2.19 4.82 -23.20
C LYS A 122 1.81 6.30 -23.37
N ILE A 123 2.52 7.24 -22.74
CA ILE A 123 2.25 8.68 -22.84
C ILE A 123 3.05 9.27 -24.01
N ASP A 124 2.45 10.20 -24.75
CA ASP A 124 3.09 10.87 -25.89
C ASP A 124 4.51 11.39 -25.55
N PRO A 125 5.53 11.11 -26.39
CA PRO A 125 6.91 11.55 -26.15
C PRO A 125 7.08 13.06 -25.96
N ALA A 126 6.31 13.90 -26.65
CA ALA A 126 6.41 15.36 -26.52
C ALA A 126 5.82 15.83 -25.19
N SER A 127 4.70 15.25 -24.77
CA SER A 127 4.14 15.46 -23.42
C SER A 127 5.13 15.07 -22.33
N ARG A 128 5.80 13.91 -22.46
CA ARG A 128 6.86 13.48 -21.53
C ARG A 128 8.06 14.43 -21.51
N ALA A 129 8.49 14.92 -22.67
CA ALA A 129 9.57 15.89 -22.77
C ALA A 129 9.20 17.20 -22.07
N ARG A 130 7.96 17.70 -22.25
CA ARG A 130 7.45 18.89 -21.55
C ARG A 130 7.40 18.68 -20.04
N PHE A 131 6.93 17.52 -19.58
CA PHE A 131 6.96 17.15 -18.16
C PHE A 131 8.39 17.22 -17.60
N LYS A 132 9.36 16.59 -18.29
CA LYS A 132 10.76 16.58 -17.82
C LYS A 132 11.39 17.97 -17.82
N ALA A 133 11.10 18.78 -18.83
CA ALA A 133 11.60 20.15 -18.94
C ALA A 133 11.05 21.08 -17.86
N ALA A 134 9.88 20.78 -17.31
CA ALA A 134 9.29 21.54 -16.22
C ALA A 134 10.00 21.32 -14.87
N SER A 135 10.85 20.29 -14.73
CA SER A 135 11.59 20.04 -13.49
C SER A 135 12.66 21.11 -13.26
N GLY A 136 12.41 22.03 -12.31
CA GLY A 136 13.28 23.20 -12.04
C GLY A 136 12.86 24.49 -12.76
N ALA A 137 11.63 24.54 -13.27
CA ALA A 137 11.08 25.58 -14.13
C ALA A 137 10.60 26.88 -13.44
N PRO A 138 10.29 27.93 -14.23
CA PRO A 138 9.74 29.21 -13.75
C PRO A 138 8.38 29.08 -13.07
N ASN A 139 8.00 30.18 -12.41
CA ASN A 139 6.65 30.35 -11.90
C ASN A 139 5.67 30.67 -13.03
N VAL A 140 4.44 30.17 -12.90
CA VAL A 140 3.30 30.43 -13.78
C VAL A 140 2.11 30.92 -12.95
N VAL A 141 1.17 31.62 -13.58
CA VAL A 141 -0.07 32.06 -12.92
C VAL A 141 -1.20 31.12 -13.31
N VAL A 142 -1.92 30.59 -12.32
CA VAL A 142 -3.08 29.69 -12.47
C VAL A 142 -4.12 30.10 -11.42
N GLY A 143 -5.37 30.38 -11.82
CA GLY A 143 -6.40 30.82 -10.86
C GLY A 143 -6.03 32.10 -10.12
N GLY A 144 -5.29 32.99 -10.78
CA GLY A 144 -4.74 34.22 -10.18
C GLY A 144 -3.61 34.00 -9.16
N GLN A 145 -3.18 32.76 -8.91
CA GLN A 145 -2.09 32.43 -7.97
C GLN A 145 -0.80 32.11 -8.71
N THR A 146 0.33 32.50 -8.13
CA THR A 146 1.66 32.17 -8.67
C THR A 146 2.11 30.80 -8.15
N LEU A 147 2.30 29.85 -9.05
CA LEU A 147 2.70 28.47 -8.76
C LEU A 147 3.97 28.12 -9.52
N ARG A 148 4.68 27.09 -9.08
CA ARG A 148 5.78 26.53 -9.89
C ARG A 148 5.20 25.69 -11.02
N GLN A 149 5.85 25.69 -12.18
CA GLN A 149 5.41 24.86 -13.31
C GLN A 149 5.51 23.35 -13.04
N ASP A 150 6.37 22.92 -12.11
CA ASP A 150 6.45 21.54 -11.61
C ASP A 150 5.44 21.20 -10.50
N THR A 151 4.44 22.05 -10.26
CA THR A 151 3.36 21.76 -9.31
C THR A 151 2.64 20.48 -9.72
N THR A 152 2.60 19.51 -8.81
CA THR A 152 2.04 18.18 -9.07
C THR A 152 0.60 18.00 -8.59
N ARG A 153 0.10 18.93 -7.76
CA ARG A 153 -1.18 18.80 -7.08
C ARG A 153 -1.94 20.12 -7.08
N ILE A 154 -3.22 20.04 -7.38
CA ILE A 154 -4.17 21.14 -7.25
C ILE A 154 -5.25 20.72 -6.26
N ASN A 155 -5.49 21.58 -5.26
CA ASN A 155 -6.54 21.38 -4.28
C ASN A 155 -7.84 22.07 -4.71
N ASP A 156 -8.92 21.72 -4.01
CA ASP A 156 -10.25 22.24 -4.31
C ASP A 156 -10.31 23.78 -4.24
N HIS A 157 -9.65 24.39 -3.25
CA HIS A 157 -9.64 25.85 -3.10
C HIS A 157 -9.10 26.55 -4.35
N LEU A 158 -7.96 26.11 -4.87
CA LEU A 158 -7.39 26.69 -6.08
C LEU A 158 -8.24 26.35 -7.32
N LEU A 159 -8.78 25.13 -7.40
CA LEU A 159 -9.64 24.73 -8.49
C LEU A 159 -10.89 25.62 -8.61
N GLN A 160 -11.48 26.03 -7.48
CA GLN A 160 -12.63 26.96 -7.45
C GLN A 160 -12.30 28.39 -7.88
N THR A 161 -11.02 28.76 -7.98
CA THR A 161 -10.62 30.10 -8.48
C THR A 161 -10.43 30.15 -10.00
N LEU A 162 -10.46 29.00 -10.68
CA LEU A 162 -10.29 28.93 -12.13
C LEU A 162 -11.50 29.49 -12.84
N THR A 163 -11.24 30.28 -13.87
CA THR A 163 -12.29 30.72 -14.80
C THR A 163 -12.39 29.81 -16.02
N ASP A 164 -11.28 29.12 -16.34
CA ASP A 164 -11.17 28.13 -17.39
C ASP A 164 -10.24 26.99 -16.91
N LEU A 165 -10.65 25.74 -17.12
CA LEU A 165 -9.84 24.57 -16.77
C LEU A 165 -8.54 24.52 -17.58
N SER A 166 -8.49 25.10 -18.79
CA SER A 166 -7.26 25.17 -19.60
C SER A 166 -6.12 25.95 -18.93
N GLU A 167 -6.41 26.74 -17.89
CA GLU A 167 -5.37 27.35 -17.05
C GLU A 167 -4.43 26.31 -16.43
N LEU A 168 -4.94 25.09 -16.17
CA LEU A 168 -4.17 23.97 -15.62
C LEU A 168 -3.12 23.43 -16.62
N ASP A 169 -3.27 23.66 -17.93
CA ASP A 169 -2.31 23.23 -18.96
C ASP A 169 -0.92 23.88 -18.79
N ARG A 170 -0.86 24.96 -18.01
CA ARG A 170 0.37 25.62 -17.59
C ARG A 170 1.20 24.77 -16.62
N LEU A 171 0.61 23.71 -16.06
CA LEU A 171 1.22 22.78 -15.10
C LEU A 171 1.41 21.40 -15.74
N PRO A 172 2.43 21.21 -16.59
CA PRO A 172 2.67 19.94 -17.28
C PRO A 172 3.02 18.78 -16.34
N CYS A 173 3.36 19.07 -15.09
CA CYS A 173 3.61 18.08 -14.04
C CYS A 173 2.39 17.78 -13.18
N LEU A 174 1.21 18.31 -13.49
CA LEU A 174 -0.01 18.08 -12.72
C LEU A 174 -0.39 16.59 -12.77
N MET A 175 -0.38 15.96 -11.61
CA MET A 175 -0.66 14.53 -11.44
C MET A 175 -1.85 14.28 -10.52
N THR A 176 -2.17 15.21 -9.64
CA THR A 176 -3.25 15.07 -8.67
C THR A 176 -4.21 16.26 -8.69
N ILE A 177 -5.50 15.95 -8.78
CA ILE A 177 -6.58 16.93 -8.57
C ILE A 177 -7.40 16.52 -7.35
N GLU A 178 -7.70 17.48 -6.49
CA GLU A 178 -8.71 17.34 -5.45
C GLU A 178 -9.88 18.28 -5.71
N THR A 179 -11.10 17.76 -5.59
CA THR A 179 -12.31 18.57 -5.68
C THR A 179 -13.39 18.11 -4.71
N ARG A 180 -14.13 19.07 -4.17
CA ARG A 180 -15.39 18.85 -3.45
C ARG A 180 -16.62 19.17 -4.28
N HIS A 181 -16.39 19.64 -5.50
CA HIS A 181 -17.39 20.16 -6.42
C HIS A 181 -17.18 19.57 -7.81
N GLY A 182 -16.96 18.25 -7.88
CA GLY A 182 -16.69 17.57 -9.15
C GLY A 182 -17.83 17.74 -10.14
N THR A 183 -17.49 18.06 -11.40
CA THR A 183 -18.45 18.29 -12.48
C THR A 183 -18.12 17.45 -13.72
N PRO A 184 -19.08 17.21 -14.64
CA PRO A 184 -18.80 16.53 -15.89
C PRO A 184 -17.68 17.20 -16.72
N GLU A 185 -17.58 18.53 -16.69
CA GLU A 185 -16.56 19.30 -17.41
C GLU A 185 -15.16 19.01 -16.85
N LEU A 186 -15.01 18.94 -15.53
CA LEU A 186 -13.75 18.56 -14.89
C LEU A 186 -13.36 17.13 -15.24
N MET A 187 -14.33 16.21 -15.28
CA MET A 187 -14.06 14.82 -15.67
C MET A 187 -13.59 14.75 -17.13
N ALA A 188 -14.25 15.47 -18.04
CA ALA A 188 -13.86 15.54 -19.45
C ALA A 188 -12.46 16.13 -19.62
N TYR A 189 -12.09 17.13 -18.81
CA TYR A 189 -10.71 17.64 -18.76
C TYR A 189 -9.73 16.53 -18.32
N ILE A 190 -10.03 15.80 -17.25
CA ILE A 190 -9.14 14.73 -16.73
C ILE A 190 -8.92 13.61 -17.76
N GLN A 191 -9.97 13.22 -18.49
CA GLN A 191 -9.89 12.19 -19.55
C GLN A 191 -8.93 12.57 -20.69
N GLN A 192 -8.67 13.86 -20.89
CA GLN A 192 -7.74 14.35 -21.93
C GLN A 192 -6.30 14.50 -21.43
N HIS A 193 -6.05 14.27 -20.13
CA HIS A 193 -4.78 14.59 -19.48
C HIS A 193 -4.11 13.37 -18.85
N ASP A 194 -3.26 12.72 -19.65
CA ASP A 194 -2.57 11.46 -19.35
C ASP A 194 -1.70 11.46 -18.07
N PHE A 195 -1.26 12.62 -17.58
CA PHE A 195 -0.44 12.69 -16.35
C PHE A 195 -1.26 12.66 -15.07
N ILE A 196 -2.55 12.98 -15.12
CA ILE A 196 -3.42 12.96 -13.95
C ILE A 196 -3.68 11.50 -13.59
N ASN A 197 -3.03 11.06 -12.51
CA ASN A 197 -3.03 9.66 -12.09
C ASN A 197 -3.58 9.46 -10.67
N GLU A 198 -3.90 10.54 -9.95
CA GLU A 198 -4.60 10.52 -8.67
C GLU A 198 -5.75 11.55 -8.68
N LEU A 199 -6.93 11.14 -8.26
CA LEU A 199 -8.10 12.01 -8.17
C LEU A 199 -8.74 11.87 -6.79
N HIS A 200 -8.98 13.00 -6.12
CA HIS A 200 -9.83 13.09 -4.93
C HIS A 200 -11.13 13.76 -5.35
N TRP A 201 -12.25 13.06 -5.17
CA TRP A 201 -13.52 13.48 -5.74
C TRP A 201 -14.65 13.41 -4.74
N GLN A 202 -15.41 14.50 -4.71
CA GLN A 202 -16.73 14.59 -4.13
C GLN A 202 -17.56 15.47 -5.08
N SER A 203 -18.84 15.14 -5.24
CA SER A 203 -19.77 15.92 -6.04
C SER A 203 -21.16 15.85 -5.44
N ALA A 204 -21.88 16.98 -5.47
CA ALA A 204 -23.29 17.04 -5.14
C ALA A 204 -24.20 16.87 -6.38
N VAL A 205 -23.62 16.87 -7.59
CA VAL A 205 -24.36 16.92 -8.87
C VAL A 205 -24.07 15.73 -9.78
N VAL A 206 -23.01 14.97 -9.51
CA VAL A 206 -22.63 13.77 -10.27
C VAL A 206 -22.87 12.53 -9.42
N SER A 207 -23.89 11.74 -9.77
CA SER A 207 -24.22 10.47 -9.09
C SER A 207 -23.62 9.24 -9.76
N GLU A 208 -23.29 9.33 -11.05
CA GLU A 208 -22.64 8.28 -11.83
C GLU A 208 -21.29 8.80 -12.32
N ILE A 209 -20.21 8.17 -11.89
CA ILE A 209 -18.85 8.63 -12.16
C ILE A 209 -18.20 7.64 -13.13
N ASP A 210 -17.74 8.14 -14.27
CA ASP A 210 -16.98 7.34 -15.24
C ASP A 210 -15.53 7.82 -15.33
N VAL A 211 -14.61 7.03 -14.81
CA VAL A 211 -13.15 7.23 -14.96
C VAL A 211 -12.52 6.23 -15.92
N GLY A 212 -13.30 5.47 -16.69
CA GLY A 212 -12.84 4.39 -17.57
C GLY A 212 -11.81 4.82 -18.61
N GLU A 213 -11.99 6.01 -19.19
CA GLU A 213 -11.09 6.60 -20.19
C GLU A 213 -9.97 7.47 -19.59
N THR A 214 -9.72 7.35 -18.28
CA THR A 214 -8.64 8.08 -17.60
C THR A 214 -7.41 7.21 -17.39
N ARG A 215 -6.30 7.84 -16.98
CA ARG A 215 -5.07 7.14 -16.55
C ARG A 215 -4.91 7.10 -15.03
N LEU A 216 -6.01 7.18 -14.29
CA LEU A 216 -5.98 7.12 -12.84
C LEU A 216 -5.39 5.80 -12.36
N SER A 217 -4.44 5.90 -11.45
CA SER A 217 -3.90 4.78 -10.68
C SER A 217 -4.51 4.71 -9.27
N ARG A 218 -5.00 5.86 -8.78
CA ARG A 218 -5.55 6.05 -7.43
C ARG A 218 -6.77 6.94 -7.50
N PHE A 219 -7.89 6.48 -6.94
CA PHE A 219 -9.11 7.25 -6.85
C PHE A 219 -9.63 7.29 -5.41
N ILE A 220 -9.69 8.49 -4.84
CA ILE A 220 -10.15 8.75 -3.48
C ILE A 220 -11.53 9.39 -3.62
N LEU A 221 -12.57 8.61 -3.33
CA LEU A 221 -13.96 8.99 -3.55
C LEU A 221 -14.65 9.23 -2.20
N HIS A 222 -15.32 10.37 -2.09
CA HIS A 222 -16.40 10.54 -1.13
C HIS A 222 -17.71 10.05 -1.77
N PRO A 223 -18.31 8.95 -1.28
CA PRO A 223 -19.39 8.26 -2.01
C PRO A 223 -20.79 8.84 -1.76
N GLU A 224 -20.93 9.92 -0.98
CA GLU A 224 -22.24 10.54 -0.73
C GLU A 224 -22.88 11.00 -2.05
N GLY A 225 -24.12 10.58 -2.30
CA GLY A 225 -24.85 10.90 -3.54
C GLY A 225 -24.43 10.08 -4.76
N VAL A 226 -23.42 9.20 -4.66
CA VAL A 226 -22.94 8.37 -5.77
C VAL A 226 -23.62 7.00 -5.75
N SER A 227 -24.20 6.62 -6.89
CA SER A 227 -24.82 5.30 -7.10
C SER A 227 -23.88 4.34 -7.82
N CYS A 228 -23.07 4.82 -8.76
CA CYS A 228 -22.19 3.98 -9.56
C CYS A 228 -20.85 4.65 -9.87
N VAL A 229 -19.78 3.86 -9.88
CA VAL A 229 -18.47 4.26 -10.42
C VAL A 229 -17.95 3.23 -11.43
N ARG A 230 -17.59 3.69 -12.63
CA ARG A 230 -16.83 2.90 -13.62
C ARG A 230 -15.35 3.24 -13.55
N LEU A 231 -14.53 2.22 -13.33
CA LEU A 231 -13.09 2.33 -13.15
C LEU A 231 -12.35 2.04 -14.46
N ASN A 232 -11.20 2.68 -14.67
CA ASN A 232 -10.26 2.28 -15.72
C ASN A 232 -9.52 0.98 -15.30
N PRO A 233 -9.05 0.17 -16.27
CA PRO A 233 -8.42 -1.13 -15.99
C PRO A 233 -7.09 -1.03 -15.23
N ASP A 234 -6.39 0.10 -15.33
CA ASP A 234 -5.09 0.33 -14.69
C ASP A 234 -5.21 0.83 -13.22
N LEU A 235 -6.44 1.00 -12.70
CA LEU A 235 -6.67 1.55 -11.35
C LEU A 235 -6.26 0.57 -10.25
N SER A 236 -5.26 0.97 -9.47
CA SER A 236 -4.69 0.11 -8.43
C SER A 236 -5.30 0.30 -7.04
N LEU A 237 -5.88 1.48 -6.77
CA LEU A 237 -6.47 1.84 -5.48
C LEU A 237 -7.78 2.62 -5.67
N LEU A 238 -8.86 2.09 -5.12
CA LEU A 238 -10.09 2.83 -4.80
C LEU A 238 -10.16 3.04 -3.29
N SER A 239 -10.19 4.28 -2.83
CA SER A 239 -10.34 4.63 -1.42
C SER A 239 -11.68 5.31 -1.19
N LEU A 240 -12.50 4.75 -0.32
CA LEU A 240 -13.77 5.35 0.10
C LEU A 240 -13.57 6.11 1.41
N THR A 241 -13.82 7.42 1.40
CA THR A 241 -13.62 8.29 2.58
C THR A 241 -14.79 8.28 3.55
N ALA A 242 -15.93 7.73 3.15
CA ALA A 242 -17.11 7.49 3.98
C ALA A 242 -17.81 6.19 3.56
N THR A 243 -18.80 5.77 4.33
CA THR A 243 -19.61 4.60 4.01
C THR A 243 -20.51 4.91 2.80
N PRO A 244 -20.43 4.14 1.71
CA PRO A 244 -21.31 4.32 0.55
C PRO A 244 -22.76 3.88 0.87
N SER A 245 -23.69 4.27 0.00
CA SER A 245 -25.07 3.76 0.05
C SER A 245 -25.11 2.25 -0.24
N SER A 246 -26.14 1.55 0.22
CA SER A 246 -26.27 0.09 0.04
C SER A 246 -26.39 -0.37 -1.42
N GLY A 247 -26.77 0.53 -2.33
CA GLY A 247 -26.86 0.29 -3.77
C GLY A 247 -25.61 0.69 -4.56
N PHE A 248 -24.52 1.08 -3.89
CA PHE A 248 -23.31 1.53 -4.56
C PHE A 248 -22.65 0.42 -5.38
N GLN A 249 -22.54 0.67 -6.69
CA GLN A 249 -21.97 -0.26 -7.65
C GLN A 249 -20.60 0.21 -8.13
N VAL A 250 -19.67 -0.73 -8.24
CA VAL A 250 -18.35 -0.52 -8.84
C VAL A 250 -18.25 -1.36 -10.11
N GLU A 251 -18.12 -0.72 -11.27
CA GLU A 251 -17.79 -1.40 -12.51
C GLU A 251 -16.26 -1.41 -12.66
N ALA A 252 -15.65 -2.54 -12.31
CA ALA A 252 -14.20 -2.75 -12.37
C ALA A 252 -13.81 -3.84 -13.38
N ASP A 253 -12.67 -3.67 -14.05
CA ASP A 253 -12.10 -4.73 -14.89
C ASP A 253 -11.85 -6.00 -14.06
N GLN A 254 -12.20 -7.16 -14.64
CA GLN A 254 -12.11 -8.48 -14.02
C GLN A 254 -12.61 -8.51 -12.57
N GLU A 255 -13.67 -7.75 -12.26
CA GLU A 255 -14.29 -7.68 -10.94
C GLU A 255 -13.27 -7.31 -9.84
N GLY A 256 -12.35 -6.39 -10.14
CA GLY A 256 -11.41 -5.84 -9.16
C GLY A 256 -10.18 -6.69 -8.89
N ARG A 257 -9.82 -7.61 -9.79
CA ARG A 257 -8.65 -8.50 -9.66
C ARG A 257 -7.31 -7.80 -9.43
N ASN A 258 -7.18 -6.55 -9.86
CA ASN A 258 -5.99 -5.71 -9.65
C ASN A 258 -6.25 -4.52 -8.73
N LEU A 259 -7.39 -4.51 -8.04
CA LEU A 259 -7.82 -3.39 -7.21
C LEU A 259 -7.45 -3.61 -5.75
N CYS A 260 -6.97 -2.56 -5.11
CA CYS A 260 -6.99 -2.41 -3.67
C CYS A 260 -8.19 -1.55 -3.29
N LEU A 261 -9.05 -2.07 -2.40
CA LEU A 261 -10.10 -1.28 -1.77
C LEU A 261 -9.60 -0.80 -0.41
N GLN A 262 -9.65 0.51 -0.19
CA GLN A 262 -9.38 1.11 1.11
C GLN A 262 -10.65 1.74 1.68
N CYS A 263 -11.03 1.36 2.89
CA CYS A 263 -12.21 1.88 3.59
C CYS A 263 -11.89 2.24 5.03
N SER A 264 -12.69 3.14 5.59
CA SER A 264 -12.61 3.50 7.01
C SER A 264 -13.68 2.77 7.83
N GLN A 265 -13.31 2.41 9.06
CA GLN A 265 -14.13 1.83 10.13
C GLN A 265 -14.69 0.43 9.90
N ALA A 266 -15.43 0.22 8.82
CA ALA A 266 -16.15 -1.03 8.57
C ALA A 266 -16.06 -1.45 7.09
N LEU A 267 -16.39 -2.72 6.83
CA LEU A 267 -16.52 -3.21 5.48
C LEU A 267 -17.85 -2.72 4.86
N PRO A 268 -17.83 -1.94 3.77
CA PRO A 268 -19.05 -1.47 3.13
C PRO A 268 -19.76 -2.58 2.34
N VAL A 269 -21.07 -2.43 2.17
CA VAL A 269 -21.86 -3.21 1.21
C VAL A 269 -21.68 -2.58 -0.17
N LEU A 270 -21.09 -3.32 -1.09
CA LEU A 270 -20.82 -2.88 -2.46
C LEU A 270 -20.81 -4.07 -3.42
N GLN A 271 -21.00 -3.83 -4.70
CA GLN A 271 -21.04 -4.85 -5.76
C GLN A 271 -20.00 -4.60 -6.85
N GLY A 272 -19.69 -5.64 -7.63
CA GLY A 272 -18.86 -5.54 -8.85
C GLY A 272 -17.34 -5.61 -8.65
N ILE A 273 -16.89 -5.97 -7.43
CA ILE A 273 -15.47 -6.23 -7.13
C ILE A 273 -15.27 -7.56 -6.39
N ASP A 274 -16.00 -8.62 -6.79
CA ASP A 274 -16.00 -9.92 -6.11
C ASP A 274 -14.63 -10.65 -6.19
N ARG A 275 -13.76 -10.26 -7.13
CA ARG A 275 -12.38 -10.78 -7.27
C ARG A 275 -11.32 -9.85 -6.70
N LEU A 276 -11.68 -8.99 -5.74
CA LEU A 276 -10.78 -8.01 -5.12
C LEU A 276 -9.44 -8.62 -4.70
N ARG A 277 -8.33 -7.98 -5.09
CA ARG A 277 -6.97 -8.40 -4.72
C ARG A 277 -6.63 -8.05 -3.27
N ALA A 278 -6.87 -6.81 -2.89
CA ALA A 278 -6.35 -6.25 -1.65
C ALA A 278 -7.44 -5.47 -0.91
N LEU A 279 -7.52 -5.68 0.40
CA LEU A 279 -8.41 -4.95 1.29
C LEU A 279 -7.60 -4.26 2.39
N SER A 280 -7.81 -2.96 2.55
CA SER A 280 -7.23 -2.15 3.63
C SER A 280 -8.32 -1.44 4.43
N LEU A 281 -8.46 -1.81 5.70
CA LEU A 281 -9.42 -1.19 6.61
C LEU A 281 -8.68 -0.37 7.67
N THR A 282 -9.09 0.89 7.86
CA THR A 282 -8.47 1.80 8.82
C THR A 282 -9.46 2.33 9.86
N GLY A 283 -9.02 2.47 11.12
CA GLY A 283 -9.89 2.94 12.20
C GLY A 283 -10.96 1.92 12.59
N VAL A 284 -10.68 0.63 12.41
CA VAL A 284 -11.61 -0.47 12.72
C VAL A 284 -11.86 -0.52 14.23
N LYS A 285 -13.14 -0.55 14.62
CA LYS A 285 -13.55 -0.79 16.01
C LYS A 285 -13.93 -2.25 16.23
N GLU A 286 -14.69 -2.82 15.31
CA GLU A 286 -15.14 -4.20 15.33
C GLU A 286 -15.08 -4.77 13.91
N ILE A 287 -14.66 -6.03 13.77
CA ILE A 287 -14.65 -6.72 12.49
C ILE A 287 -14.87 -8.22 12.65
N ASP A 288 -15.77 -8.78 11.84
CA ASP A 288 -15.92 -10.21 11.68
C ASP A 288 -15.15 -10.68 10.43
N LEU A 289 -14.12 -11.49 10.64
CA LEU A 289 -13.31 -12.01 9.54
C LEU A 289 -14.07 -13.04 8.69
N ALA A 290 -15.15 -13.66 9.19
CA ALA A 290 -16.00 -14.51 8.37
C ALA A 290 -16.61 -13.72 7.21
N SER A 291 -17.19 -12.55 7.49
CA SER A 291 -17.81 -11.70 6.46
C SER A 291 -16.80 -11.19 5.43
N VAL A 292 -15.56 -10.89 5.84
CA VAL A 292 -14.49 -10.49 4.90
C VAL A 292 -14.16 -11.62 3.94
N VAL A 293 -13.96 -12.83 4.46
CA VAL A 293 -13.54 -14.00 3.70
C VAL A 293 -14.67 -14.51 2.79
N GLU A 294 -15.91 -14.49 3.26
CA GLU A 294 -17.09 -14.83 2.46
C GLU A 294 -17.30 -13.85 1.31
N ARG A 295 -16.97 -12.57 1.52
CA ARG A 295 -17.11 -11.53 0.49
C ARG A 295 -15.97 -11.54 -0.53
N PHE A 296 -14.73 -11.70 -0.08
CA PHE A 296 -13.54 -11.58 -0.92
C PHE A 296 -12.64 -12.80 -0.82
N THR A 297 -13.01 -13.85 -1.55
CA THR A 297 -12.32 -15.14 -1.54
C THR A 297 -10.96 -15.12 -2.26
N CYS A 298 -10.74 -14.10 -3.12
CA CYS A 298 -9.55 -13.96 -3.95
C CYS A 298 -8.45 -13.06 -3.34
N LEU A 299 -8.58 -12.63 -2.08
CA LEU A 299 -7.63 -11.72 -1.46
C LEU A 299 -6.21 -12.29 -1.44
N THR A 300 -5.26 -11.47 -1.90
CA THR A 300 -3.81 -11.69 -1.74
C THR A 300 -3.22 -10.77 -0.68
N GLU A 301 -3.89 -9.65 -0.36
CA GLU A 301 -3.47 -8.75 0.72
C GLU A 301 -4.64 -8.37 1.64
N LEU A 302 -4.41 -8.46 2.94
CA LEU A 302 -5.36 -8.00 3.96
C LEU A 302 -4.63 -7.14 5.00
N ARG A 303 -5.05 -5.88 5.11
CA ARG A 303 -4.53 -4.91 6.07
C ARG A 303 -5.65 -4.41 6.97
N ILE A 304 -5.49 -4.57 8.29
CA ILE A 304 -6.49 -4.12 9.27
C ILE A 304 -5.79 -3.26 10.32
N TRP A 305 -6.20 -1.99 10.37
CA TRP A 305 -5.71 -1.00 11.33
C TRP A 305 -6.86 -0.62 12.26
N GLY A 306 -6.80 -1.08 13.50
CA GLY A 306 -7.76 -0.77 14.55
C GLY A 306 -7.53 0.59 15.22
N ASN A 307 -8.42 0.96 16.15
CA ASN A 307 -8.20 2.12 17.04
C ASN A 307 -8.91 2.07 18.42
N PRO A 308 -8.51 1.19 19.35
CA PRO A 308 -8.11 -0.19 19.09
C PRO A 308 -9.31 -0.99 18.55
N GLY A 309 -9.05 -1.96 17.68
CA GLY A 309 -10.10 -2.79 17.05
C GLY A 309 -10.26 -4.15 17.74
N VAL A 310 -11.46 -4.72 17.65
CA VAL A 310 -11.78 -6.08 18.09
C VAL A 310 -12.13 -6.93 16.86
N ALA A 311 -11.45 -8.06 16.69
CA ALA A 311 -11.67 -9.01 15.61
C ALA A 311 -12.32 -10.28 16.14
N SER A 312 -13.36 -10.77 15.46
CA SER A 312 -13.96 -12.09 15.69
C SER A 312 -13.65 -13.03 14.51
N ASN A 313 -13.77 -14.34 14.75
CA ASN A 313 -13.58 -15.38 13.73
C ASN A 313 -12.21 -15.34 13.02
N MET A 314 -11.14 -14.98 13.74
CA MET A 314 -9.76 -14.86 13.20
C MET A 314 -9.30 -16.10 12.41
N HIS A 315 -9.71 -17.31 12.84
CA HIS A 315 -9.37 -18.57 12.19
C HIS A 315 -9.83 -18.65 10.73
N ARG A 316 -10.85 -17.86 10.33
CA ARG A 316 -11.40 -17.84 8.96
C ARG A 316 -10.41 -17.36 7.91
N ILE A 317 -9.36 -16.62 8.30
CA ILE A 317 -8.31 -16.17 7.37
C ILE A 317 -7.63 -17.37 6.67
N ALA A 318 -7.62 -18.55 7.28
CA ALA A 318 -7.14 -19.78 6.66
C ALA A 318 -7.87 -20.18 5.37
N ALA A 319 -9.08 -19.64 5.13
CA ALA A 319 -9.84 -19.88 3.90
C ALA A 319 -9.47 -18.89 2.76
N LEU A 320 -8.39 -18.12 2.91
CA LEU A 320 -7.80 -17.29 1.85
C LEU A 320 -6.51 -17.95 1.34
N PRO A 321 -6.58 -18.94 0.43
CA PRO A 321 -5.42 -19.73 0.02
C PRO A 321 -4.38 -18.91 -0.76
N GLN A 322 -4.77 -17.77 -1.32
CA GLN A 322 -3.90 -16.88 -2.11
C GLN A 322 -3.31 -15.73 -1.27
N LEU A 323 -3.56 -15.70 0.05
CA LEU A 323 -3.08 -14.63 0.90
C LEU A 323 -1.55 -14.61 0.98
N GLN A 324 -0.95 -13.50 0.55
CA GLN A 324 0.48 -13.26 0.50
C GLN A 324 0.92 -12.25 1.57
N MET A 325 0.08 -11.24 1.82
CA MET A 325 0.35 -10.21 2.83
C MET A 325 -0.76 -10.11 3.86
N LEU A 326 -0.38 -10.19 5.12
CA LEU A 326 -1.27 -9.97 6.26
C LEU A 326 -0.64 -8.95 7.23
N THR A 327 -1.33 -7.83 7.46
CA THR A 327 -0.86 -6.81 8.39
C THR A 327 -1.93 -6.40 9.39
N PHE A 328 -1.60 -6.45 10.67
CA PHE A 328 -2.45 -5.97 11.76
C PHE A 328 -1.76 -4.86 12.56
N PHE A 329 -2.53 -3.81 12.81
CA PHE A 329 -2.15 -2.74 13.71
C PHE A 329 -3.27 -2.53 14.73
N ASP A 330 -2.92 -2.58 16.01
CA ASP A 330 -3.82 -2.21 17.11
C ASP A 330 -5.15 -2.99 17.13
N LEU A 331 -5.04 -4.31 16.99
CA LEU A 331 -6.15 -5.25 16.81
C LEU A 331 -6.12 -6.34 17.89
N PHE A 332 -7.27 -6.59 18.52
CA PHE A 332 -7.48 -7.47 19.66
C PHE A 332 -8.71 -8.37 19.44
N GLY A 333 -9.15 -9.13 20.45
CA GLY A 333 -10.37 -9.95 20.38
C GLY A 333 -10.17 -11.42 19.98
N PHE A 334 -8.93 -11.84 19.75
CA PHE A 334 -8.58 -13.20 19.36
C PHE A 334 -7.39 -13.70 20.16
N SER A 335 -7.30 -15.03 20.31
CA SER A 335 -6.23 -15.69 21.04
C SER A 335 -5.21 -16.35 20.11
N ALA A 336 -4.11 -16.83 20.69
CA ALA A 336 -3.14 -17.63 19.97
C ALA A 336 -3.74 -18.88 19.28
N ALA A 337 -4.80 -19.47 19.82
CA ALA A 337 -5.44 -20.67 19.26
C ALA A 337 -6.27 -20.36 18.01
N ASP A 338 -6.72 -19.11 17.85
CA ASP A 338 -7.56 -18.69 16.73
C ASP A 338 -6.75 -18.27 15.51
N PHE A 339 -5.44 -18.06 15.65
CA PHE A 339 -4.61 -17.58 14.54
C PHE A 339 -4.11 -18.76 13.69
N PRO A 340 -4.25 -18.70 12.33
CA PRO A 340 -3.84 -19.79 11.45
C PRO A 340 -2.36 -20.19 11.57
N SER A 341 -2.09 -21.50 11.42
CA SER A 341 -0.73 -22.03 11.32
C SER A 341 -0.11 -21.67 9.95
N PRO A 342 1.23 -21.71 9.81
CA PRO A 342 1.88 -21.44 8.53
C PRO A 342 1.45 -22.41 7.41
N GLU A 343 1.10 -23.67 7.75
CA GLU A 343 0.60 -24.64 6.77
C GLU A 343 -0.77 -24.27 6.21
N ALA A 344 -1.59 -23.57 7.00
CA ALA A 344 -2.90 -23.08 6.57
C ALA A 344 -2.80 -21.83 5.67
N LEU A 345 -1.64 -21.17 5.63
CA LEU A 345 -1.38 -19.98 4.81
C LEU A 345 -0.11 -20.19 3.95
N PRO A 346 -0.14 -21.15 3.01
CA PRO A 346 1.06 -21.62 2.31
C PRO A 346 1.73 -20.55 1.44
N ASN A 347 0.98 -19.54 0.98
CA ASN A 347 1.47 -18.47 0.10
C ASN A 347 1.88 -17.20 0.86
N LEU A 348 1.79 -17.20 2.20
CA LEU A 348 2.08 -16.01 3.00
C LEU A 348 3.58 -15.68 2.92
N SER A 349 3.90 -14.50 2.39
CA SER A 349 5.26 -13.98 2.23
C SER A 349 5.55 -12.82 3.17
N CYS A 350 4.51 -12.16 3.70
CA CYS A 350 4.61 -11.05 4.65
C CYS A 350 3.57 -11.17 5.77
N LEU A 351 4.03 -11.23 7.03
CA LEU A 351 3.19 -11.22 8.23
C LEU A 351 3.67 -10.17 9.23
N TRP A 352 2.91 -9.08 9.35
CA TRP A 352 3.26 -7.97 10.21
C TRP A 352 2.19 -7.73 11.27
N MET A 353 2.59 -7.71 12.54
CA MET A 353 1.68 -7.49 13.66
C MET A 353 2.30 -6.51 14.64
N THR A 354 1.58 -5.42 14.90
CA THR A 354 1.99 -4.38 15.85
C THR A 354 0.85 -4.04 16.78
N SER A 355 1.11 -3.98 18.09
CA SER A 355 0.08 -3.69 19.11
C SER A 355 -1.06 -4.72 19.10
N VAL A 356 -0.72 -5.99 19.32
CA VAL A 356 -1.68 -7.11 19.38
C VAL A 356 -1.44 -7.94 20.67
N PRO A 357 -2.30 -8.92 21.02
CA PRO A 357 -2.15 -9.71 22.25
C PRO A 357 -0.78 -10.41 22.39
N LEU A 358 -0.27 -10.45 23.62
CA LEU A 358 1.05 -10.99 23.96
C LEU A 358 1.18 -12.49 23.68
N ASP A 359 0.12 -13.26 24.00
CA ASP A 359 0.05 -14.69 23.75
C ASP A 359 0.10 -14.98 22.25
N VAL A 360 -0.62 -14.20 21.44
CA VAL A 360 -0.60 -14.28 19.98
C VAL A 360 0.81 -14.04 19.44
N ILE A 361 1.47 -12.92 19.80
CA ILE A 361 2.83 -12.63 19.31
C ILE A 361 3.81 -13.76 19.67
N SER A 362 3.68 -14.32 20.88
CA SER A 362 4.58 -15.38 21.35
C SER A 362 4.35 -16.68 20.58
N SER A 363 3.09 -17.04 20.34
CA SER A 363 2.70 -18.22 19.56
C SER A 363 3.12 -18.08 18.09
N VAL A 364 2.77 -16.98 17.43
CA VAL A 364 3.12 -16.70 16.03
C VAL A 364 4.63 -16.73 15.82
N ARG A 365 5.41 -16.09 16.70
CA ARG A 365 6.88 -16.12 16.63
C ARG A 365 7.45 -17.54 16.64
N THR A 366 6.82 -18.43 17.41
CA THR A 366 7.24 -19.83 17.54
C THR A 366 6.81 -20.65 16.33
N ALA A 367 5.53 -20.58 15.96
CA ALA A 367 4.96 -21.33 14.85
C ALA A 367 5.59 -20.97 13.49
N TYR A 368 5.81 -19.68 13.24
CA TYR A 368 6.32 -19.19 11.96
C TYR A 368 7.85 -19.18 11.85
N LYS A 369 8.58 -19.65 12.88
CA LYS A 369 10.05 -19.68 12.89
C LYS A 369 10.63 -20.37 11.66
N LYS A 370 10.06 -21.51 11.25
CA LYS A 370 10.48 -22.24 10.04
C LYS A 370 10.17 -21.44 8.76
N ALA A 371 8.97 -20.88 8.64
CA ALA A 371 8.60 -20.05 7.50
C ALA A 371 9.53 -18.83 7.34
N THR A 372 9.93 -18.18 8.44
CA THR A 372 10.91 -17.08 8.41
C THR A 372 12.27 -17.53 7.87
N THR A 373 12.75 -18.73 8.24
CA THR A 373 13.98 -19.29 7.64
C THR A 373 13.83 -19.61 6.16
N GLN A 374 12.60 -19.79 5.69
CA GLN A 374 12.26 -20.07 4.29
C GLN A 374 11.95 -18.82 3.47
N GLY A 375 12.00 -17.62 4.06
CA GLY A 375 11.87 -16.35 3.33
C GLY A 375 10.66 -15.50 3.69
N LEU A 376 9.79 -15.94 4.62
CA LEU A 376 8.71 -15.10 5.15
C LEU A 376 9.28 -13.85 5.84
N ASP A 377 8.80 -12.67 5.45
CA ASP A 377 9.04 -11.44 6.18
C ASP A 377 8.11 -11.33 7.40
N LEU A 378 8.68 -11.58 8.58
CA LEU A 378 7.97 -11.58 9.85
C LEU A 378 8.37 -10.36 10.68
N SER A 379 7.41 -9.48 10.96
CA SER A 379 7.59 -8.31 11.82
C SER A 379 6.58 -8.34 12.96
N LEU A 380 7.06 -8.54 14.18
CA LEU A 380 6.22 -8.63 15.39
C LEU A 380 6.70 -7.62 16.42
N SER A 381 5.85 -6.63 16.74
CA SER A 381 6.21 -5.55 17.66
C SER A 381 5.08 -5.18 18.62
N LYS A 382 5.44 -4.53 19.74
CA LYS A 382 4.50 -3.99 20.75
C LYS A 382 3.47 -5.04 21.24
N ALA A 383 3.95 -6.16 21.77
CA ALA A 383 3.08 -7.16 22.39
C ALA A 383 2.36 -6.61 23.62
N ARG A 384 1.04 -6.77 23.70
CA ARG A 384 0.20 -6.16 24.74
C ARG A 384 -0.43 -7.22 25.63
N LYS A 385 -0.35 -7.00 26.94
CA LYS A 385 -1.12 -7.79 27.92
C LYS A 385 -2.55 -7.24 28.04
N PRO A 386 -3.53 -8.05 28.50
CA PRO A 386 -4.89 -7.58 28.75
C PRO A 386 -4.94 -6.34 29.67
N GLU A 387 -4.10 -6.29 30.71
CA GLU A 387 -4.08 -5.16 31.65
C GLU A 387 -3.62 -3.87 30.97
N TRP A 388 -2.67 -3.96 30.03
CA TRP A 388 -2.22 -2.81 29.26
C TRP A 388 -3.35 -2.21 28.43
N LEU A 389 -4.14 -3.07 27.78
CA LEU A 389 -5.28 -2.63 26.97
C LEU A 389 -6.33 -1.96 27.84
N ALA A 390 -6.69 -2.56 28.98
CA ALA A 390 -7.66 -1.98 29.92
C ALA A 390 -7.22 -0.62 30.49
N GLU A 391 -5.93 -0.45 30.79
CA GLU A 391 -5.39 0.82 31.29
C GLU A 391 -5.35 1.90 30.19
N ASN A 392 -5.10 1.52 28.93
CA ASN A 392 -4.82 2.47 27.85
C ASN A 392 -5.97 2.65 26.85
N LEU A 393 -7.07 1.91 26.95
CA LEU A 393 -8.19 1.95 26.00
C LEU A 393 -8.67 3.37 25.68
N HIS A 394 -8.76 4.23 26.70
CA HIS A 394 -9.22 5.62 26.57
C HIS A 394 -8.08 6.64 26.65
N ASN A 395 -6.82 6.19 26.68
CA ASN A 395 -5.66 7.06 26.78
C ASN A 395 -5.36 7.72 25.42
N PRO A 396 -5.50 9.06 25.26
CA PRO A 396 -5.26 9.75 24.00
C PRO A 396 -3.78 9.76 23.60
N PHE A 397 -2.87 9.38 24.51
CA PHE A 397 -1.42 9.29 24.26
C PHE A 397 -0.95 7.86 24.01
N ARG A 398 -1.87 6.89 23.89
CA ARG A 398 -1.54 5.47 23.74
C ARG A 398 -0.67 5.20 22.50
N ASP A 399 -0.95 5.89 21.41
CA ASP A 399 -0.25 5.78 20.12
C ASP A 399 1.11 6.48 20.09
N TRP A 400 1.46 7.24 21.14
CA TRP A 400 2.80 7.83 21.29
C TRP A 400 3.86 6.78 21.62
N ASP A 401 3.45 5.64 22.20
CA ASP A 401 4.36 4.55 22.53
C ASP A 401 4.99 3.96 21.25
N GLY A 402 6.27 4.26 21.04
CA GLY A 402 7.04 3.82 19.87
C GLY A 402 6.67 4.54 18.57
N ARG A 403 6.27 5.82 18.64
CA ARG A 403 6.15 6.71 17.48
C ARG A 403 7.53 7.33 17.19
N GLU A 404 7.97 7.31 15.93
CA GLU A 404 9.34 7.67 15.53
C GLU A 404 9.80 9.05 16.00
N HIS A 405 8.90 10.04 15.99
CA HIS A 405 9.20 11.42 16.38
C HIS A 405 8.91 11.74 17.86
N ILE A 406 8.53 10.75 18.67
CA ILE A 406 8.26 10.94 20.10
C ILE A 406 9.19 10.05 20.91
N SER A 407 10.00 10.67 21.77
CA SER A 407 10.89 9.90 22.64
C SER A 407 10.08 9.02 23.60
N ALA A 408 10.61 7.84 23.92
CA ALA A 408 9.98 6.93 24.88
C ALA A 408 9.76 7.60 26.25
N THR A 409 10.63 8.54 26.63
CA THR A 409 10.50 9.34 27.85
C THR A 409 9.25 10.22 27.82
N TYR A 410 8.99 10.92 26.71
CA TYR A 410 7.80 11.76 26.57
C TYR A 410 6.51 10.93 26.51
N ALA A 411 6.52 9.82 25.76
CA ALA A 411 5.38 8.90 25.73
C ALA A 411 5.02 8.39 27.14
N LYS A 412 6.01 7.97 27.93
CA LYS A 412 5.81 7.53 29.32
C LYS A 412 5.28 8.64 30.22
N LYS A 413 5.80 9.87 30.10
CA LYS A 413 5.32 11.01 30.88
C LYS A 413 3.86 11.35 30.56
N ALA A 414 3.49 11.36 29.27
CA ALA A 414 2.12 11.63 28.84
C ALA A 414 1.15 10.55 29.33
N ALA A 415 1.51 9.27 29.22
CA ALA A 415 0.72 8.16 29.74
C ALA A 415 0.54 8.23 31.26
N LEU A 416 1.60 8.57 32.00
CA LEU A 416 1.53 8.73 33.46
C LEU A 416 0.64 9.92 33.86
N ALA A 417 0.75 11.05 33.15
CA ALA A 417 -0.09 12.21 33.39
C ALA A 417 -1.58 11.89 33.20
N TYR A 418 -1.92 11.17 32.12
CA TYR A 418 -3.29 10.70 31.89
C TYR A 418 -3.77 9.73 32.98
N LYS A 419 -2.92 8.78 33.40
CA LYS A 419 -3.24 7.82 34.47
C LYS A 419 -3.54 8.54 35.79
N ASN A 420 -2.72 9.53 36.15
CA ASN A 420 -2.92 10.34 37.35
C ASN A 420 -4.21 11.16 37.29
N LEU A 421 -4.51 11.76 36.13
CA LEU A 421 -5.75 12.51 35.91
C LEU A 421 -6.97 11.59 36.10
N ARG A 422 -7.00 10.44 35.43
CA ARG A 422 -8.11 9.48 35.51
C ARG A 422 -8.32 8.96 36.94
N ALA A 423 -7.25 8.69 37.67
CA ALA A 423 -7.32 8.29 39.08
C ALA A 423 -7.91 9.41 39.96
N ALA A 424 -7.52 10.66 39.73
CA ALA A 424 -8.06 11.81 40.45
C ALA A 424 -9.57 12.00 40.18
N THR A 425 -10.01 11.90 38.92
CA THR A 425 -11.43 12.02 38.54
C THR A 425 -12.27 10.91 39.17
N ASN A 426 -11.84 9.65 39.07
CA ASN A 426 -12.58 8.52 39.68
C ASN A 426 -12.73 8.67 41.20
N ASN A 427 -11.71 9.21 41.88
CA ASN A 427 -11.78 9.46 43.32
C ASN A 427 -12.84 10.53 43.65
N ILE A 428 -12.94 11.59 42.84
CA ILE A 428 -13.95 12.64 43.00
C ILE A 428 -15.35 12.04 42.83
N ASP A 429 -15.61 11.32 41.73
CA ASP A 429 -16.93 10.71 41.46
C ASP A 429 -17.35 9.78 42.60
N SER A 430 -16.44 8.92 43.07
CA SER A 430 -16.71 8.00 44.18
C SER A 430 -16.98 8.69 45.53
N SER A 431 -16.52 9.93 45.69
CA SER A 431 -16.78 10.74 46.88
C SER A 431 -18.14 11.46 46.81
N MET A 432 -18.61 11.79 45.60
CA MET A 432 -19.91 12.42 45.38
C MET A 432 -21.07 11.42 45.47
N ASP A 433 -20.88 10.16 45.06
CA ASP A 433 -21.90 9.10 45.20
C ASP A 433 -22.11 8.61 46.65
N ARG A 434 -21.21 9.00 47.58
CA ARG A 434 -21.28 8.62 49.00
C ARG A 434 -21.84 9.73 49.90
N SER A 435 -22.15 10.89 49.32
CA SER A 435 -22.77 12.06 49.97
C SER A 435 -24.19 12.24 49.45
#